data_AF-A0A7V9KK37-F1
#
_entry.id   AF-A0A7V9KK37-F1
#
_cell.length_a   1.000
_cell.length_b   1.000
_cell.length_c   1.000
_cell.angle_alpha   90.00
_cell.angle_beta   90.00
_cell.angle_gamma   90.00
#
_symmetry.space_group_name_H-M   'P 1'
#
loop_
_entity.id
_entity.type
_entity.pdbx_description
1 polymer ?
#
loop_
_entity_poly.entity_id
_entity_poly.type
_entity_poly.pdbx_seq_one_letter_code
_entity_poly.pdbx_strand_id
1 'polypeptide(L)'
;MAGLDHLPDSRQSLLGIDHDGDEVWLIRGISQKQYTCPGCYGGVEIGEDHVIAQTVHRLGGTQHQHWHRGCALRTLAPALRRLKGVNARESGRTKLESRGKRPAGKRGRRAPRR
;
A
#
# COMPACT_ATOMS: atom_id res chain seq x y z
N MET A 1 -24.58 -7.91 -0.91
CA MET A 1 -23.23 -8.52 -0.80
C MET A 1 -22.26 -7.59 -1.52
N ALA A 2 -21.46 -6.81 -0.78
CA ALA A 2 -20.51 -5.86 -1.37
C ALA A 2 -19.33 -6.64 -1.96
N GLY A 3 -19.21 -6.63 -3.28
CA GLY A 3 -18.19 -7.38 -4.02
C GLY A 3 -16.79 -6.98 -3.61
N LEU A 4 -15.95 -7.96 -3.31
CA LEU A 4 -14.50 -7.82 -3.16
C LEU A 4 -13.80 -7.61 -4.53
N ASP A 5 -14.47 -6.95 -5.48
CA ASP A 5 -14.00 -6.69 -6.85
C ASP A 5 -13.01 -5.52 -6.94
N HIS A 6 -12.74 -4.84 -5.82
CA HIS A 6 -11.87 -3.68 -5.78
C HIS A 6 -10.40 -4.09 -5.69
N LEU A 7 -9.95 -4.94 -6.61
CA LEU A 7 -8.53 -5.16 -6.80
C LEU A 7 -7.85 -3.82 -7.11
N PRO A 8 -6.65 -3.56 -6.57
CA PRO A 8 -5.90 -2.39 -6.99
C PRO A 8 -5.68 -2.51 -8.50
N ASP A 9 -6.23 -1.56 -9.24
CA ASP A 9 -6.09 -1.41 -10.68
C ASP A 9 -5.17 -0.22 -10.96
N SER A 10 -4.74 -0.08 -12.21
CA SER A 10 -4.04 1.09 -12.77
C SER A 10 -4.59 2.44 -12.28
N ARG A 11 -5.89 2.53 -11.98
CA ARG A 11 -6.57 3.76 -11.54
C ARG A 11 -6.92 3.81 -10.05
N GLN A 12 -6.93 2.69 -9.36
CA GLN A 12 -7.37 2.61 -7.97
C GLN A 12 -6.39 1.78 -7.16
N SER A 13 -5.86 2.36 -6.08
CA SER A 13 -5.11 1.63 -5.05
C SER A 13 -6.05 1.35 -3.88
N LEU A 14 -5.65 0.49 -2.96
CA LEU A 14 -6.35 0.32 -1.69
C LEU A 14 -5.54 0.93 -0.56
N LEU A 15 -6.23 1.53 0.40
CA LEU A 15 -5.66 1.96 1.66
C LEU A 15 -6.39 1.22 2.78
N GLY A 16 -5.63 0.52 3.61
CA GLY A 16 -6.09 -0.11 4.83
C GLY A 16 -5.24 0.30 6.02
N ILE A 17 -5.67 -0.14 7.20
CA ILE A 17 -4.96 0.05 8.46
C ILE A 17 -4.66 -1.32 9.04
N ASP A 18 -3.39 -1.56 9.38
CA ASP A 18 -2.95 -2.78 10.04
C ASP A 18 -3.45 -2.85 11.51
N HIS A 19 -3.30 -4.01 12.17
CA HIS A 19 -3.60 -4.21 13.58
C HIS A 19 -2.82 -3.27 14.52
N ASP A 20 -1.58 -2.89 14.19
CA ASP A 20 -0.77 -1.92 14.93
C ASP A 20 -1.27 -0.46 14.73
N GLY A 21 -2.13 -0.25 13.73
CA GLY A 21 -2.67 1.06 13.38
C GLY A 21 -1.86 1.80 12.33
N ASP A 22 -0.92 1.12 11.68
CA ASP A 22 -0.12 1.62 10.56
C ASP A 22 -0.92 1.70 9.25
N GLU A 23 -0.58 2.66 8.40
CA GLU A 23 -1.27 2.86 7.12
C GLU A 23 -0.67 1.94 6.05
N VAL A 24 -1.43 0.97 5.56
CA VAL A 24 -1.00 0.03 4.53
C VAL A 24 -1.66 0.36 3.20
N TRP A 25 -0.82 0.65 2.21
CA TRP A 25 -1.25 1.00 0.86
C TRP A 25 -0.99 -0.17 -0.07
N LEU A 26 -2.03 -0.70 -0.72
CA LEU A 26 -1.93 -1.75 -1.73
C LEU A 26 -1.97 -1.11 -3.10
N ILE A 27 -0.87 -1.22 -3.83
CA ILE A 27 -0.66 -0.54 -5.10
C ILE A 27 -0.37 -1.59 -6.15
N ARG A 28 -1.03 -1.52 -7.30
CA ARG A 28 -0.71 -2.38 -8.43
C ARG A 28 0.63 -1.95 -9.04
N GLY A 29 1.50 -2.93 -9.31
CA GLY A 29 2.78 -2.72 -9.96
C GLY A 29 3.09 -3.84 -10.95
N ILE A 30 3.98 -3.55 -11.91
CA ILE A 30 4.60 -4.55 -12.76
C ILE A 30 6.02 -4.74 -12.28
N SER A 31 6.42 -5.99 -12.06
CA SER A 31 7.70 -6.27 -11.43
C SER A 31 8.84 -5.94 -12.38
N GLN A 32 9.78 -5.11 -11.93
CA GLN A 32 10.99 -4.80 -12.71
C GLN A 32 12.16 -5.71 -12.35
N LYS A 33 12.04 -6.47 -11.27
CA LYS A 33 13.05 -7.37 -10.71
C LYS A 33 12.37 -8.58 -10.10
N GLN A 34 13.10 -9.66 -9.88
CA GLN A 34 12.55 -10.77 -9.12
C GLN A 34 12.46 -10.38 -7.65
N TYR A 35 11.28 -10.53 -7.04
CA TYR A 35 11.05 -10.30 -5.61
C TYR A 35 10.48 -11.54 -4.95
N THR A 36 10.70 -11.70 -3.65
CA THR A 36 10.08 -12.81 -2.91
C THR A 36 8.73 -12.38 -2.36
N CYS A 37 7.68 -13.11 -2.69
CA CYS A 37 6.36 -12.89 -2.11
C CYS A 37 6.32 -13.43 -0.67
N PRO A 38 5.98 -12.62 0.33
CA PRO A 38 5.91 -13.09 1.73
C PRO A 38 4.71 -14.01 2.01
N GLY A 39 3.70 -14.06 1.12
CA GLY A 39 2.51 -14.90 1.32
C GLY A 39 2.67 -16.35 0.90
N CYS A 40 3.45 -16.61 -0.15
CA CYS A 40 3.70 -17.96 -0.66
C CYS A 40 5.19 -18.34 -0.70
N TYR A 41 6.08 -17.41 -0.32
CA TYR A 41 7.54 -17.52 -0.44
C TYR A 41 8.05 -17.77 -1.88
N GLY A 42 7.16 -17.69 -2.87
CA GLY A 42 7.48 -17.80 -4.28
C GLY A 42 8.06 -16.52 -4.87
N GLY A 43 8.78 -16.65 -5.98
CA GLY A 43 9.27 -15.51 -6.75
C GLY A 43 8.12 -14.81 -7.47
N VAL A 44 8.11 -13.48 -7.40
CA VAL A 44 7.41 -12.58 -8.30
C VAL A 44 8.34 -12.34 -9.48
N GLU A 45 8.01 -12.90 -10.63
CA GLU A 45 8.86 -12.85 -11.84
C GLU A 45 8.91 -11.44 -12.43
N ILE A 46 9.94 -11.15 -13.22
CA ILE A 46 10.05 -9.88 -13.94
C ILE A 46 8.91 -9.79 -14.97
N GLY A 47 8.23 -8.65 -15.03
CA GLY A 47 7.06 -8.43 -15.87
C GLY A 47 5.75 -8.91 -15.24
N GLU A 48 5.80 -9.57 -14.08
CA GLU A 48 4.60 -10.10 -13.42
C GLU A 48 3.79 -8.99 -12.72
N ASP A 49 2.48 -9.11 -12.84
CA ASP A 49 1.51 -8.27 -12.12
C ASP A 49 1.51 -8.61 -10.64
N HIS A 50 1.85 -7.62 -9.82
CA HIS A 50 1.97 -7.80 -8.38
C HIS A 50 1.44 -6.60 -7.63
N VAL A 51 1.26 -6.78 -6.33
CA VAL A 51 0.76 -5.77 -5.40
C VAL A 51 1.92 -5.36 -4.50
N ILE A 52 2.23 -4.07 -4.53
CA ILE A 52 3.18 -3.43 -3.64
C ILE A 52 2.39 -2.99 -2.41
N ALA A 53 2.63 -3.67 -1.30
CA ALA A 53 2.12 -3.31 0.01
C ALA A 53 3.10 -2.33 0.66
N GLN A 54 2.76 -1.04 0.64
CA GLN A 54 3.55 0.00 1.27
C GLN A 54 2.96 0.38 2.63
N THR A 55 3.63 -0.03 3.69
CA THR A 55 3.28 0.28 5.08
C THR A 55 3.97 1.56 5.52
N VAL A 56 3.21 2.52 6.00
CA VAL A 56 3.70 3.76 6.59
C VAL A 56 3.53 3.65 8.10
N HIS A 57 4.66 3.58 8.79
CA HIS A 57 4.67 3.40 10.24
C HIS A 57 4.38 4.72 10.95
N ARG A 58 3.59 4.67 12.03
CA ARG A 58 3.27 5.86 12.85
C ARG A 58 4.50 6.53 13.46
N LEU A 59 5.49 5.72 13.84
CA LEU A 59 6.77 6.16 14.41
C LEU A 59 7.72 6.73 13.36
N GLY A 60 7.34 6.70 12.07
CA GLY A 60 8.13 7.15 10.95
C GLY A 60 8.79 5.98 10.22
N GLY A 61 9.05 6.21 8.93
CA GLY A 61 9.56 5.18 8.02
C GLY A 61 8.48 4.53 7.18
N THR A 62 8.92 3.93 6.06
CA THR A 62 8.04 3.22 5.14
C THR A 62 8.66 1.87 4.81
N GLN A 63 7.89 0.81 4.96
CA GLN A 63 8.24 -0.51 4.45
C GLN A 63 7.47 -0.75 3.15
N HIS A 64 8.10 -1.42 2.19
CA HIS A 64 7.39 -1.96 1.04
C HIS A 64 7.61 -3.46 0.97
N GLN A 65 6.54 -4.20 0.71
CA GLN A 65 6.59 -5.63 0.45
C GLN A 65 5.92 -5.92 -0.90
N HIS A 66 6.49 -6.86 -1.64
CA HIS A 66 6.00 -7.22 -2.97
C HIS A 66 5.23 -8.52 -2.84
N TRP A 67 3.95 -8.49 -3.15
CA TRP A 67 3.05 -9.63 -3.04
C TRP A 67 2.53 -10.01 -4.40
N HIS A 68 2.39 -11.30 -4.68
CA HIS A 68 1.51 -11.71 -5.79
C HIS A 68 0.11 -11.17 -5.57
N ARG A 69 -0.57 -10.79 -6.66
CA ARG A 69 -1.94 -10.25 -6.61
C ARG A 69 -2.89 -11.17 -5.83
N GLY A 70 -2.82 -12.48 -6.10
CA GLY A 70 -3.63 -13.48 -5.40
C GLY A 70 -3.27 -13.63 -3.91
N CYS A 71 -1.98 -13.60 -3.57
CA CYS A 71 -1.53 -13.70 -2.18
C CYS A 71 -1.92 -12.46 -1.37
N ALA A 72 -1.80 -11.27 -1.96
CA ALA A 72 -2.24 -10.03 -1.33
C ALA A 72 -3.74 -10.07 -1.00
N LEU A 73 -4.59 -10.53 -1.93
CA LEU A 73 -6.03 -10.62 -1.65
C LEU A 73 -6.38 -11.67 -0.59
N ARG A 74 -5.72 -12.83 -0.61
CA ARG A 74 -6.07 -13.93 0.30
C ARG A 74 -5.57 -13.71 1.72
N THR A 75 -4.42 -13.05 1.88
CA THR A 75 -3.75 -12.91 3.17
C THR A 75 -3.78 -11.48 3.66
N LEU A 76 -3.37 -10.53 2.83
CA LEU A 76 -3.15 -9.15 3.26
C LEU A 76 -4.45 -8.35 3.33
N ALA A 77 -5.30 -8.41 2.31
CA ALA A 77 -6.57 -7.68 2.28
C ALA A 77 -7.49 -7.99 3.49
N PRO A 78 -7.73 -9.25 3.90
CA PRO A 78 -8.56 -9.54 5.07
C PRO A 78 -7.91 -9.16 6.40
N ALA A 79 -6.57 -9.07 6.45
CA ALA A 79 -5.86 -8.61 7.65
C ALA A 79 -5.98 -7.09 7.86
N LEU A 80 -6.29 -6.33 6.82
CA LEU A 80 -6.40 -4.88 6.88
C LEU A 80 -7.80 -4.42 7.29
N ARG A 81 -7.83 -3.46 8.21
CA ARG A 81 -9.05 -2.78 8.65
C ARG A 81 -9.29 -1.52 7.82
N ARG A 82 -10.55 -1.11 7.70
CA ARG A 82 -10.95 0.13 7.00
C ARG A 82 -10.43 0.22 5.57
N LEU A 83 -10.38 -0.93 4.88
CA LEU A 83 -9.95 -1.00 3.50
C LEU A 83 -10.84 -0.10 2.64
N LYS A 84 -10.22 0.84 1.94
CA LYS A 84 -10.91 1.78 1.05
C LYS A 84 -10.17 1.92 -0.27
N GLY A 85 -10.91 2.00 -1.36
CA GLY A 85 -10.39 2.41 -2.66
C GLY A 85 -9.94 3.86 -2.62
N VAL A 86 -8.69 4.11 -3.00
CA VAL A 86 -8.11 5.44 -3.15
C VAL A 86 -7.61 5.60 -4.58
N ASN A 87 -7.58 6.83 -5.07
CA ASN A 87 -7.08 7.08 -6.43
C ASN A 87 -5.59 6.70 -6.52
N ALA A 88 -5.17 5.99 -7.56
CA ALA A 88 -3.78 5.55 -7.71
C ALA A 88 -2.78 6.72 -7.70
N ARG A 89 -3.17 7.93 -8.12
CA ARG A 89 -2.33 9.15 -8.05
C ARG A 89 -2.00 9.56 -6.61
N GLU A 90 -2.80 9.18 -5.63
CA GLU A 90 -2.56 9.44 -4.21
C GLU A 90 -1.52 8.47 -3.61
N SER A 91 -1.31 7.33 -4.25
CA SER A 91 -0.43 6.25 -3.79
C SER A 91 0.91 6.20 -4.49
N GLY A 92 1.32 7.29 -5.16
CA GLY A 92 2.65 7.38 -5.76
C GLY A 92 3.74 7.25 -4.69
N ARG A 93 4.77 6.42 -4.97
CA ARG A 93 5.90 6.12 -4.06
C ARG A 93 6.50 7.38 -3.41
N THR A 94 6.79 8.42 -4.20
CA THR A 94 7.30 9.71 -3.72
C THR A 94 6.38 10.39 -2.69
N LYS A 95 5.07 10.26 -2.85
CA LYS A 95 4.05 10.88 -1.99
C LYS A 95 3.92 10.12 -0.67
N LEU A 96 4.00 8.79 -0.72
CA LEU A 96 3.98 7.92 0.46
C LEU A 96 5.27 8.02 1.27
N GLU A 97 6.43 8.06 0.61
CA GLU A 97 7.71 8.35 1.27
C GLU A 97 7.72 9.73 1.92
N SER A 98 7.14 10.74 1.27
CA SER A 98 6.97 12.08 1.86
C SER A 98 6.03 12.08 3.08
N ARG A 99 5.04 11.18 3.13
CA ARG A 99 4.16 10.98 4.29
C ARG A 99 4.90 10.30 5.44
N GLY A 100 5.65 9.23 5.17
CA GLY A 100 6.41 8.51 6.20
C GLY A 100 7.57 9.30 6.81
N LYS A 101 8.06 10.33 6.12
CA LYS A 101 9.06 11.28 6.65
C LYS A 101 8.50 12.26 7.69
N ARG A 102 7.17 12.41 7.81
CA ARG A 102 6.55 13.34 8.76
C ARG A 102 5.77 12.55 9.81
N PRO A 103 6.14 12.60 11.10
CA PRO A 103 5.37 11.95 12.15
C PRO A 103 3.94 12.49 12.14
N ALA A 104 2.97 11.59 12.35
CA ALA A 104 1.53 11.83 12.22
C ALA A 104 1.03 13.11 12.94
N GLY A 105 1.71 13.57 14.00
CA GLY A 105 1.38 14.76 14.78
C GLY A 105 1.96 16.09 14.28
N LYS A 106 2.98 16.09 13.41
CA LYS A 106 3.55 17.31 12.79
C LYS A 106 2.96 17.58 11.40
N ARG A 107 1.72 17.13 11.17
CA ARG A 107 0.90 17.56 10.01
C ARG A 107 0.51 19.02 10.22
N GLY A 108 1.49 19.89 10.01
CA GLY A 108 1.45 21.31 10.33
C GLY A 108 0.16 21.94 9.84
N ARG A 109 -0.50 22.65 10.77
CA ARG A 109 -1.55 23.63 10.46
C ARG A 109 -1.07 24.43 9.25
N ARG A 110 -1.87 24.39 8.20
CA ARG A 110 -1.67 25.25 7.01
C ARG A 110 -1.56 26.68 7.55
N ALA A 111 -0.37 27.26 7.52
CA ALA A 111 -0.22 28.66 7.87
C ALA A 111 -1.11 29.45 6.90
N PRO A 112 -2.00 30.34 7.38
CA PRO A 112 -2.81 31.17 6.50
C PRO A 112 -1.86 32.00 5.65
N ARG A 113 -2.06 31.95 4.33
CA ARG A 113 -1.33 32.80 3.38
C ARG A 113 -1.77 34.24 3.66
N ARG A 114 -0.83 35.08 4.08
CA ARG A 114 -1.03 36.52 4.26
C ARG A 114 -0.83 37.24 2.94
#